data_AF-A0A2E8E8V4-F1
#
_entry.id   AF-A0A2E8E8V4-F1
#
_cell.length_a   1.000
_cell.length_b   1.000
_cell.length_c   1.000
_cell.angle_alpha   90.00
_cell.angle_beta   90.00
_cell.angle_gamma   90.00
#
_symmetry.space_group_name_H-M   'P 1'
#
loop_
_entity.id
_entity.type
_entity.pdbx_description
1 polymer ?
#
loop_
_entity_poly.entity_id
_entity_poly.type
_entity_poly.pdbx_seq_one_letter_code
_entity_poly.pdbx_strand_id
1 'polypeptide(L)'
;MQTRTIFTAITIATTLTLSVSIPGVALAQTPAAAISGPIASDRPGDPARNFSFNASAIDLTAHGYIEEELFIQGTANRYVTEGLATGEVVDTGHPYRTRLVVRRHDRA
;
A
#
# COMPACT_ATOMS: atom_id res chain seq x y z
N MET A 1 18.51 36.49 -76.23
CA MET A 1 18.02 36.65 -74.84
C MET A 1 17.86 35.24 -74.28
N GLN A 2 18.89 34.57 -73.75
CA GLN A 2 19.50 34.75 -72.41
C GLN A 2 18.46 35.00 -71.30
N THR A 3 18.27 34.03 -70.40
CA THR A 3 18.53 34.18 -68.95
C THR A 3 18.63 32.80 -68.30
N ARG A 4 19.72 32.59 -67.55
CA ARG A 4 20.09 31.42 -66.75
C ARG A 4 19.68 31.68 -65.29
N THR A 5 19.16 30.69 -64.56
CA THR A 5 19.08 30.71 -63.08
C THR A 5 19.05 29.25 -62.57
N ILE A 6 20.21 28.61 -62.33
CA ILE A 6 20.96 28.46 -61.05
C ILE A 6 20.20 27.69 -59.96
N PHE A 7 20.81 26.57 -59.57
CA PHE A 7 20.43 25.58 -58.56
C PHE A 7 20.41 26.13 -57.13
N THR A 8 19.51 25.62 -56.28
CA THR A 8 19.67 25.67 -54.82
C THR A 8 19.16 24.37 -54.21
N ALA A 9 20.08 23.49 -53.81
CA ALA A 9 19.77 22.26 -53.10
C ALA A 9 19.65 22.57 -51.60
N ILE A 10 18.46 22.41 -51.04
CA ILE A 10 18.20 22.53 -49.61
C ILE A 10 18.47 21.16 -48.98
N THR A 11 19.59 21.02 -48.27
CA THR A 11 19.90 19.81 -47.50
C THR A 11 19.17 19.87 -46.16
N ILE A 12 18.09 19.10 -46.02
CA ILE A 12 17.35 18.96 -44.76
C ILE A 12 18.03 17.84 -43.96
N ALA A 13 18.89 18.21 -43.02
CA ALA A 13 19.46 17.27 -42.05
C ALA A 13 18.36 16.85 -41.07
N THR A 14 17.81 15.64 -41.27
CA THR A 14 16.76 15.09 -40.42
C THR A 14 17.43 14.31 -39.29
N THR A 15 17.47 14.88 -38.08
CA THR A 15 17.95 14.18 -36.88
C THR A 15 16.89 13.20 -36.38
N LEU A 16 17.13 11.90 -36.56
CA LEU A 16 16.30 10.82 -36.03
C LEU A 16 16.60 10.65 -34.53
N THR A 17 15.77 11.23 -33.67
CA THR A 17 15.81 10.99 -32.22
C THR A 17 15.25 9.61 -31.90
N LEU A 18 16.13 8.66 -31.56
CA LEU A 18 15.75 7.34 -31.06
C LEU A 18 15.26 7.48 -29.62
N SER A 19 13.96 7.38 -29.39
CA SER A 19 13.39 7.34 -28.04
C SER A 19 13.62 5.95 -27.46
N VAL A 20 14.56 5.84 -26.52
CA VAL A 20 14.77 4.61 -25.75
C VAL A 20 13.74 4.58 -24.62
N SER A 21 12.80 3.65 -24.71
CA SER A 21 11.88 3.34 -23.61
C SER A 21 12.66 2.58 -22.54
N ILE A 22 12.94 3.23 -21.40
CA ILE A 22 13.45 2.51 -20.23
C ILE A 22 12.25 1.80 -19.59
N PRO A 23 12.20 0.46 -19.56
CA PRO A 23 11.14 -0.23 -18.83
C PRO A 23 11.25 0.15 -17.35
N GLY A 24 10.23 0.80 -16.82
CA GLY A 24 10.15 1.08 -15.39
C GLY A 24 9.98 -0.22 -14.61
N VAL A 25 10.80 -0.43 -13.59
CA VAL A 25 10.59 -1.52 -12.64
C VAL A 25 9.36 -1.16 -11.82
N ALA A 26 8.23 -1.83 -12.08
CA ALA A 26 7.05 -1.69 -11.24
C ALA A 26 7.37 -2.32 -9.88
N LEU A 27 7.56 -1.49 -8.85
CA LEU A 27 7.54 -1.98 -7.48
C LEU A 27 6.17 -2.62 -7.27
N ALA A 28 6.15 -3.86 -6.78
CA ALA A 28 4.93 -4.56 -6.39
C ALA A 28 4.25 -3.85 -5.22
N GLN A 29 3.57 -2.73 -5.50
CA GLN A 29 2.88 -1.93 -4.49
C GLN A 29 1.72 -2.75 -3.94
N THR A 30 1.75 -3.00 -2.63
CA THR A 30 0.61 -3.57 -1.92
C THR A 30 -0.56 -2.58 -1.99
N PRO A 31 -1.77 -3.03 -2.35
CA PRO A 31 -2.95 -2.17 -2.36
C PRO A 31 -3.18 -1.50 -1.00
N ALA A 32 -3.63 -0.25 -1.01
CA ALA A 32 -3.92 0.48 0.21
C ALA A 32 -5.01 -0.23 1.04
N ALA A 33 -4.78 -0.33 2.35
CA ALA A 33 -5.74 -0.91 3.28
C ALA A 33 -6.75 0.13 3.75
N ALA A 34 -7.99 -0.29 3.96
CA ALA A 34 -9.03 0.50 4.62
C ALA A 34 -9.08 0.16 6.12
N ILE A 35 -9.24 1.19 6.96
CA ILE A 35 -9.43 1.05 8.40
C ILE A 35 -10.87 1.44 8.75
N SER A 36 -11.55 0.64 9.56
CA SER A 36 -12.92 0.90 10.02
C SER A 36 -13.09 0.55 11.50
N GLY A 37 -14.02 1.22 12.17
CA GLY A 37 -14.29 1.06 13.60
C GLY A 37 -14.73 2.39 14.23
N PRO A 38 -14.82 2.47 15.57
CA PRO A 38 -14.49 1.41 16.54
C PRO A 38 -15.44 0.20 16.48
N ILE A 39 -14.93 -0.97 16.81
CA ILE A 39 -15.70 -2.21 16.98
C ILE A 39 -16.16 -2.29 18.44
N ALA A 40 -17.42 -2.65 18.66
CA ALA A 40 -17.91 -2.92 20.01
C ALA A 40 -17.11 -4.05 20.66
N SER A 41 -16.54 -3.77 21.82
CA SER A 41 -15.82 -4.72 22.66
C SER A 41 -16.54 -4.85 24.00
N ASP A 42 -16.78 -6.08 24.42
CA ASP A 42 -17.38 -6.40 25.71
C ASP A 42 -16.31 -6.40 26.82
N ARG A 43 -16.76 -6.42 28.08
CA ARG A 43 -15.84 -6.57 29.21
C ARG A 43 -15.11 -7.92 29.16
N PRO A 44 -13.86 -8.00 29.65
CA PRO A 44 -13.19 -9.27 29.83
C PRO A 44 -14.03 -10.25 30.66
N GLY A 45 -14.15 -11.49 30.18
CA GLY A 45 -14.92 -12.55 30.83
C GLY A 45 -16.42 -12.56 30.52
N ASP A 46 -16.89 -11.74 29.57
CA ASP A 46 -18.28 -11.80 29.11
C ASP A 46 -18.60 -13.15 28.41
N PRO A 47 -19.77 -13.78 28.66
CA PRO A 47 -20.17 -15.01 27.97
C PRO A 47 -20.20 -14.92 26.45
N ALA A 48 -20.44 -13.72 25.89
CA ALA A 48 -20.42 -13.48 24.45
C ALA A 48 -19.01 -13.60 23.83
N ARG A 49 -17.95 -13.51 24.67
CA ARG A 49 -16.54 -13.64 24.26
C ARG A 49 -16.11 -12.65 23.16
N ASN A 50 -16.80 -11.53 23.03
CA ASN A 50 -16.44 -10.46 22.10
C ASN A 50 -15.55 -9.42 22.82
N PHE A 51 -14.41 -9.88 23.33
CA PHE A 51 -13.39 -9.05 23.98
C PHE A 51 -11.99 -9.49 23.52
N SER A 52 -11.00 -8.60 23.64
CA SER A 52 -9.60 -8.88 23.29
C SER A 52 -9.09 -10.15 23.97
N PHE A 53 -8.62 -11.12 23.20
CA PHE A 53 -7.88 -12.26 23.74
C PHE A 53 -6.58 -11.74 24.37
N ASN A 54 -6.35 -12.02 25.65
CA ASN A 54 -5.34 -11.35 26.49
C ASN A 54 -5.57 -9.84 26.67
N ALA A 55 -6.79 -9.46 27.07
CA ALA A 55 -7.07 -8.13 27.61
C ALA A 55 -6.02 -7.73 28.68
N SER A 56 -5.71 -6.42 28.75
CA SER A 56 -4.72 -5.91 29.70
C SER A 56 -5.11 -6.24 31.14
N ALA A 57 -4.17 -6.75 31.93
CA ALA A 57 -4.34 -6.90 33.38
C ALA A 57 -4.23 -5.57 34.14
N ILE A 58 -3.73 -4.52 33.48
CA ILE A 58 -3.61 -3.17 34.01
C ILE A 58 -4.86 -2.37 33.60
N ASP A 59 -5.42 -1.61 34.54
CA ASP A 59 -6.49 -0.65 34.27
C ASP A 59 -5.96 0.50 33.41
N LEU A 60 -6.17 0.40 32.10
CA LEU A 60 -5.72 1.39 31.13
C LEU A 60 -6.33 2.78 31.39
N THR A 61 -7.59 2.82 31.82
CA THR A 61 -8.33 4.07 32.05
C THR A 61 -7.74 4.83 33.23
N ALA A 62 -7.38 4.12 34.30
CA ALA A 62 -6.69 4.70 35.46
C ALA A 62 -5.33 5.32 35.11
N HIS A 63 -4.73 4.94 33.98
CA HIS A 63 -3.47 5.47 33.48
C HIS A 63 -3.63 6.43 32.28
N GLY A 64 -4.85 6.87 31.96
CA GLY A 64 -5.12 7.80 30.86
C GLY A 64 -4.98 7.17 29.47
N TYR A 65 -5.11 5.85 29.37
CA TYR A 65 -5.14 5.12 28.10
C TYR A 65 -6.56 4.69 27.75
N ILE A 66 -6.83 4.68 26.45
CA ILE A 66 -8.01 4.03 25.89
C ILE A 66 -7.58 2.83 25.04
N GLU A 67 -8.41 1.78 25.05
CA GLU A 67 -8.30 0.63 24.16
C GLU A 67 -9.46 0.68 23.15
N GLU A 68 -9.13 0.71 21.86
CA GLU A 68 -10.09 0.67 20.76
C GLU A 68 -9.79 -0.53 19.86
N GLU A 69 -10.83 -1.21 19.40
CA GLU A 69 -10.69 -2.27 18.40
C GLU A 69 -11.13 -1.77 17.02
N LEU A 70 -10.34 -2.06 16.00
CA LEU A 70 -10.54 -1.62 14.62
C LEU A 70 -10.44 -2.80 13.66
N PHE A 71 -11.01 -2.69 12.47
CA PHE A 71 -10.72 -3.58 11.36
C PHE A 71 -9.79 -2.88 10.36
N ILE A 72 -8.69 -3.55 10.01
CA ILE A 72 -7.96 -3.28 8.76
C ILE A 72 -8.40 -4.30 7.72
N GLN A 73 -8.67 -3.85 6.50
CA GLN A 73 -9.10 -4.73 5.43
C GLN A 73 -8.58 -4.25 4.08
N GLY A 74 -8.43 -5.17 3.14
CA GLY A 74 -7.94 -4.89 1.80
C GLY A 74 -7.62 -6.18 1.06
N THR A 75 -6.70 -6.09 0.11
CA THR A 75 -6.19 -7.24 -0.63
C THR A 75 -4.68 -7.35 -0.48
N ALA A 76 -4.17 -8.57 -0.35
CA ALA A 76 -2.75 -8.89 -0.25
C ALA A 76 -2.25 -9.64 -1.49
N ASN A 77 -0.93 -9.63 -1.66
CA ASN A 77 -0.22 -10.39 -2.68
C ASN A 77 0.47 -11.60 -2.04
N ARG A 78 0.61 -12.69 -2.79
CA ARG A 78 1.53 -13.78 -2.43
C ARG A 78 2.85 -13.57 -3.14
N TYR A 79 3.92 -13.93 -2.45
CA TYR A 79 5.28 -13.77 -2.95
C TYR A 79 5.99 -15.12 -2.94
N VAL A 80 6.90 -15.32 -3.90
CA VAL A 80 7.97 -16.32 -3.81
C VAL A 80 9.27 -15.57 -3.50
N THR A 81 10.03 -16.08 -2.53
CA THR A 81 11.28 -15.45 -2.11
C THR A 81 12.35 -16.52 -1.94
N GLU A 82 13.43 -16.40 -2.68
CA GLU A 82 14.62 -17.25 -2.52
C GLU A 82 15.58 -16.61 -1.50
N GLY A 83 15.80 -17.26 -0.36
CA GLY A 83 16.67 -16.76 0.70
C GLY A 83 16.21 -15.41 1.26
N LEU A 84 17.12 -14.42 1.25
CA LEU A 84 16.86 -13.04 1.69
C LEU A 84 16.69 -12.07 0.51
N ALA A 85 16.40 -12.58 -0.69
CA ALA A 85 16.17 -11.74 -1.86
C ALA A 85 14.85 -10.95 -1.75
N THR A 86 14.67 -9.97 -2.64
CA THR A 86 13.37 -9.34 -2.84
C THR A 86 12.39 -10.38 -3.42
N GLY A 87 11.23 -10.53 -2.79
CA GLY A 87 10.20 -11.46 -3.25
C GLY A 87 9.52 -11.02 -4.55
N GLU A 88 9.24 -11.97 -5.43
CA GLU A 88 8.45 -11.75 -6.65
C GLU A 88 6.98 -12.09 -6.39
N VAL A 89 6.07 -11.24 -6.87
CA VAL A 89 4.63 -11.50 -6.75
C VAL A 89 4.24 -12.66 -7.65
N VAL A 90 3.62 -13.69 -7.06
CA VAL A 90 3.09 -14.85 -7.80
C VAL A 90 1.56 -14.85 -7.89
N ASP A 91 0.89 -14.06 -7.05
CA ASP A 91 -0.57 -14.03 -6.96
C ASP A 91 -1.04 -12.74 -6.28
N THR A 92 -2.21 -12.23 -6.64
CA THR A 92 -2.71 -10.92 -6.17
C THR A 92 -4.20 -10.95 -5.82
N GLY A 93 -4.66 -9.94 -5.08
CA GLY A 93 -6.09 -9.75 -4.85
C GLY A 93 -6.68 -10.60 -3.72
N HIS A 94 -5.85 -11.19 -2.85
CA HIS A 94 -6.34 -12.02 -1.75
C HIS A 94 -6.96 -11.16 -0.65
N PRO A 95 -8.28 -11.26 -0.39
CA PRO A 95 -8.92 -10.41 0.59
C PRO A 95 -8.48 -10.79 2.00
N TYR A 96 -8.26 -9.79 2.84
CA TYR A 96 -8.05 -9.97 4.27
C TYR A 96 -8.88 -8.97 5.07
N ARG A 97 -9.19 -9.36 6.30
CA ARG A 97 -9.76 -8.50 7.32
C ARG A 97 -9.22 -8.93 8.68
N THR A 98 -8.54 -8.01 9.35
CA THR A 98 -7.87 -8.27 10.63
C THR A 98 -8.41 -7.31 11.68
N ARG A 99 -8.73 -7.86 12.86
CA ARG A 99 -9.09 -7.06 14.05
C ARG A 99 -7.81 -6.61 14.74
N LEU A 100 -7.63 -5.30 14.88
CA LEU A 100 -6.51 -4.66 15.57
C LEU A 100 -6.99 -4.12 16.92
N VAL A 101 -6.16 -4.28 17.94
CA VAL A 101 -6.31 -3.61 19.23
C VAL A 101 -5.34 -2.42 19.26
N VAL A 102 -5.84 -1.21 19.45
CA VAL A 102 -5.05 0.01 19.57
C VAL A 102 -5.16 0.52 20.99
N ARG A 103 -4.02 0.62 21.68
CA ARG A 103 -3.89 1.23 23.00
C ARG A 103 -3.15 2.55 22.84
N ARG A 104 -3.82 3.65 23.15
CA ARG A 104 -3.25 5.00 23.02
C ARG A 104 -3.63 5.85 24.22
N HIS A 105 -2.81 6.85 24.51
CA HIS A 105 -3.20 7.86 25.48
C HIS A 105 -4.48 8.56 25.00
N ASP A 106 -5.34 8.92 25.94
CA ASP A 106 -6.50 9.73 25.64
C ASP A 106 -6.04 11.09 25.09
N ARG A 107 -6.62 11.53 23.98
CA ARG A 107 -6.24 12.83 23.40
C ARG A 107 -6.99 13.90 24.18
N ALA A 108 -6.41 14.33 25.30
CA ALA A 108 -6.86 15.50 26.04
C ALA A 108 -6.76 16.76 25.18
#